data_AF-A0A1S0TGN6-F1
#
_entry.id   AF-A0A1S0TGN6-F1
#
_cell.length_a   1.000
_cell.length_b   1.000
_cell.length_c   1.000
_cell.angle_alpha   90.00
_cell.angle_beta   90.00
_cell.angle_gamma   90.00
#
_symmetry.space_group_name_H-M   'P 1'
#
loop_
_entity.id
_entity.type
_entity.pdbx_description
1 polymer ?
#
loop_
_entity_poly.entity_id
_entity_poly.type
_entity_poly.pdbx_seq_one_letter_code
_entity_poly.pdbx_strand_id
1 'polypeptide(L)' 'VKSTNNDHYRVTPVYGFVSKGEKTDLTIIRLEGPPKEDKFVIQWAEVPDEEDDPQAPFKAGAQAGEVILPIKAV' A
#
# COMPACT_ATOMS: atom_id res chain seq x y z
N VAL A 1 1.75 -2.30 -0.85
CA VAL A 1 1.83 -1.26 0.20
C VAL A 1 2.84 -1.66 1.25
N LYS A 2 3.76 -0.77 1.62
CA LYS A 2 4.74 -0.96 2.70
C LYS A 2 4.40 -0.03 3.88
N SER A 3 4.72 -0.43 5.10
CA SER A 3 4.46 0.35 6.32
C SER A 3 5.69 0.37 7.21
N THR A 4 5.92 1.48 7.92
CA THR A 4 6.95 1.56 8.97
C THR A 4 6.50 0.99 10.32
N ASN A 5 5.21 0.68 10.48
CA ASN A 5 4.64 0.17 11.72
C ASN A 5 3.48 -0.78 11.42
N ASN A 6 3.75 -2.08 11.57
CA ASN A 6 2.74 -3.14 11.45
C ASN A 6 2.28 -3.65 12.83
N ASP A 7 2.82 -3.12 13.92
CA ASP A 7 2.39 -3.52 15.27
C ASP A 7 1.11 -2.80 15.65
N HIS A 8 1.02 -1.52 15.31
CA HIS A 8 -0.07 -0.62 15.71
C HIS A 8 -0.97 -0.20 14.56
N TYR A 9 -0.75 -0.73 13.36
CA TYR A 9 -1.64 -0.53 12.23
C TYR A 9 -1.96 -1.85 11.54
N ARG A 10 -3.17 -1.94 10.99
CA ARG A 10 -3.57 -2.95 10.02
C ARG A 10 -3.95 -2.23 8.73
N VAL A 11 -3.48 -2.73 7.60
CA VAL A 11 -3.75 -2.16 6.28
C VAL A 11 -4.32 -3.23 5.37
N THR A 12 -5.39 -2.90 4.65
CA THR A 12 -6.00 -3.79 3.66
C THR A 12 -6.56 -2.98 2.47
N PRO A 13 -6.32 -3.41 1.22
CA PRO A 13 -5.44 -4.50 0.83
C PRO A 13 -3.95 -4.10 0.87
N VAL A 14 -3.04 -5.08 1.01
CA VAL A 14 -1.58 -4.84 0.85
C VAL A 14 -1.17 -4.83 -0.62
N TYR A 15 -1.84 -5.63 -1.44
CA TYR A 15 -1.69 -5.74 -2.89
C TYR A 15 -3.07 -5.79 -3.53
N GLY A 16 -3.21 -5.23 -4.73
CA GLY A 16 -4.44 -5.28 -5.50
C GLY A 16 -4.28 -4.54 -6.82
N PHE A 17 -5.26 -4.74 -7.70
CA PHE A 17 -5.33 -4.04 -8.98
C PHE A 17 -6.21 -2.79 -8.89
N VAL A 18 -5.91 -1.82 -9.74
CA VAL A 18 -6.76 -0.65 -9.98
C VAL A 18 -6.97 -0.57 -11.47
N SER A 19 -8.20 -0.83 -11.91
CA SER A 19 -8.55 -0.74 -13.32
C SER A 19 -8.38 0.68 -13.84
N LYS A 20 -8.11 0.82 -15.14
CA LYS A 20 -7.87 2.13 -15.76
C LYS A 20 -9.08 3.07 -15.56
N GLY A 21 -8.83 4.22 -14.94
CA GLY A 21 -9.85 5.24 -14.68
C GLY A 21 -10.71 4.98 -13.44
N GLU A 22 -10.55 3.81 -12.80
CA GLU A 22 -11.25 3.45 -11.57
C GLU A 22 -10.46 3.85 -10.33
N LYS A 23 -11.11 3.74 -9.17
CA LYS A 23 -10.52 3.94 -7.86
C LYS A 23 -10.64 2.66 -7.03
N THR A 24 -9.73 2.49 -6.08
CA THR A 24 -9.82 1.44 -5.07
C THR A 24 -9.62 2.05 -3.68
N ASP A 25 -10.24 1.44 -2.68
CA ASP A 25 -10.11 1.87 -1.30
C ASP A 25 -8.92 1.19 -0.61
N LEU A 26 -8.16 1.97 0.15
CA LEU A 26 -7.14 1.49 1.06
C LEU A 26 -7.59 1.75 2.50
N THR A 27 -7.92 0.69 3.23
CA THR A 27 -8.35 0.78 4.62
C THR A 27 -7.17 0.67 5.56
N ILE A 28 -6.99 1.67 6.43
CA ILE A 28 -5.97 1.70 7.48
C ILE A 28 -6.67 1.76 8.84
N ILE A 29 -6.42 0.77 9.69
CA ILE A 29 -6.95 0.67 11.04
C ILE A 29 -5.82 0.93 12.02
N ARG A 30 -5.94 1.96 12.86
CA ARG A 30 -5.05 2.21 14.00
C ARG A 30 -5.45 1.32 15.18
N LEU A 31 -4.47 0.65 15.77
CA LEU A 31 -4.61 -0.10 17.02
C LEU A 31 -4.07 0.72 18.21
N GLU A 32 -4.38 0.27 19.42
CA GLU A 32 -3.86 0.90 20.64
C GLU A 32 -2.33 0.89 20.65
N GLY A 33 -1.71 2.04 20.91
CA GLY A 33 -0.26 2.20 20.95
C GLY A 33 0.15 3.65 21.19
N PRO A 34 1.44 3.92 21.44
CA PRO A 34 1.92 5.26 21.77
C PRO A 34 1.76 6.24 20.58
N PRO A 35 1.65 7.55 20.87
CA PRO A 35 1.76 8.60 19.85
C PRO A 35 3.06 8.44 19.06
N LYS A 36 2.97 8.48 17.74
CA LYS A 36 4.09 8.24 16.84
C LYS A 36 3.80 8.77 15.45
N GLU A 37 4.86 9.21 14.77
CA GLU A 37 4.85 9.49 13.34
C GLU A 37 5.32 8.24 12.58
N ASP A 38 4.48 7.76 11.67
CA ASP A 38 4.70 6.60 10.83
C ASP A 38 4.39 6.96 9.36
N LYS A 39 4.69 6.06 8.42
CA LYS A 39 4.33 6.25 7.01
C LYS A 39 3.94 4.94 6.34
N PHE A 40 3.05 5.08 5.36
CA PHE A 40 2.79 4.06 4.35
C PHE A 40 3.44 4.48 3.03
N VAL A 41 4.02 3.52 2.30
CA VAL A 41 4.56 3.71 0.96
C VAL A 41 3.75 2.84 0.01
N ILE A 42 3.02 3.49 -0.90
CA ILE A 42 2.18 2.83 -1.90
C ILE A 42 2.97 2.85 -3.19
N GLN A 43 3.41 1.68 -3.64
CA GLN A 43 4.12 1.50 -4.90
C GLN A 43 3.11 1.04 -5.96
N TRP A 44 3.28 1.48 -7.21
CA TRP A 44 2.48 1.03 -8.34
C TRP A 44 3.35 0.56 -9.49
N ALA A 45 2.77 -0.27 -10.35
CA ALA A 45 3.33 -0.72 -11.61
C ALA A 45 2.19 -0.86 -12.62
N GLU A 46 2.47 -0.61 -13.89
CA GLU A 46 1.55 -0.96 -14.97
C GLU A 46 1.70 -2.45 -15.27
N VAL A 47 0.57 -3.14 -15.47
CA VAL A 47 0.50 -4.57 -15.77
C VAL A 47 -0.42 -4.80 -16.95
N PRO A 48 -0.22 -5.88 -17.73
CA PRO A 48 -1.18 -6.29 -18.75
C PRO A 48 -2.51 -6.73 -18.12
N ASP A 49 -3.60 -6.68 -18.89
CA ASP A 49 -4.94 -7.06 -18.43
C ASP A 49 -5.03 -8.55 -18.06
N GLU A 50 -4.11 -9.39 -18.55
CA GLU A 50 -4.00 -10.81 -18.27
C GLU A 50 -3.25 -11.14 -16.96
N GLU A 51 -2.67 -10.15 -16.28
CA GLU A 51 -1.98 -10.37 -15.00
C GLU A 51 -2.98 -10.69 -13.87
N ASP A 52 -2.72 -11.78 -13.14
CA ASP A 52 -3.57 -12.25 -12.05
C ASP A 52 -2.89 -12.25 -10.67
N ASP A 53 -1.56 -12.11 -10.60
CA ASP A 53 -0.79 -11.91 -9.36
C ASP A 53 -0.41 -10.43 -9.18
N PRO A 54 -1.13 -9.66 -8.34
CA PRO A 54 -0.80 -8.25 -8.09
C PRO A 54 0.56 -8.07 -7.38
N GLN A 55 1.22 -9.14 -6.95
CA GLN A 55 2.56 -9.09 -6.36
C GLN A 55 3.68 -9.29 -7.39
N ALA A 56 3.41 -9.92 -8.53
CA ALA A 56 4.40 -10.27 -9.55
C ALA A 56 5.31 -9.09 -9.96
N PRO A 57 4.79 -7.90 -10.33
CA PRO A 57 5.65 -6.78 -10.72
C PRO A 57 6.57 -6.31 -9.60
N PHE A 58 6.13 -6.37 -8.35
CA PHE A 58 6.92 -5.93 -7.20
C PHE A 58 8.00 -6.93 -6.79
N LYS A 59 7.76 -8.23 -6.97
CA LYS A 59 8.78 -9.28 -6.81
C LYS A 59 9.88 -9.13 -7.86
N ALA A 60 9.53 -8.70 -9.08
CA ALA A 60 10.46 -8.44 -10.17
C ALA A 60 11.18 -7.09 -10.08
N GLY A 61 10.84 -6.23 -9.11
CA GLY A 61 11.41 -4.88 -8.99
C GLY A 61 10.93 -3.90 -10.07
N ALA A 62 9.79 -4.18 -10.71
CA ALA A 62 9.22 -3.42 -11.81
C ALA A 62 8.28 -2.29 -11.37
N GLN A 63 8.37 -1.82 -10.11
CA GLN A 63 7.60 -0.66 -9.68
C GLN A 63 7.95 0.60 -10.50
N ALA A 64 6.93 1.28 -11.01
CA ALA A 64 7.07 2.49 -11.81
C ALA A 64 7.22 3.75 -10.93
N GLY A 65 6.70 3.71 -9.71
CA GLY A 65 6.82 4.82 -8.77
C GLY A 65 6.21 4.52 -7.40
N GLU A 66 6.24 5.52 -6.53
CA GLU A 66 5.67 5.44 -5.19
C GLU A 66 5.08 6.76 -4.66
N VAL A 67 4.04 6.63 -3.83
CA VAL A 67 3.42 7.72 -3.06
C VAL A 67 3.66 7.44 -1.59
N ILE A 68 4.08 8.47 -0.85
CA ILE A 68 4.28 8.42 0.60
C ILE A 68 3.07 9.04 1.29
N LEU A 69 2.43 8.26 2.15
CA LEU A 69 1.35 8.70 3.03
C LEU A 69 1.88 8.82 4.47
N PRO A 70 2.22 10.03 4.94
CA PRO A 70 2.60 10.23 6.34
C PRO A 70 1.38 10.11 7.25
N ILE A 71 1.55 9.44 8.39
CA ILE A 71 0.51 9.26 9.41
C ILE A 71 1.05 9.72 10.75
N LYS A 72 0.26 10.51 11.46
CA LYS A 72 0.57 10.96 12.81
C LYS A 72 -0.51 10.47 13.77
N ALA A 73 -0.14 9.53 14.64
CA ALA A 73 -0.95 9.18 15.81
C ALA A 73 -0.62 10.19 16.93
N VAL A 74 -1.64 10.93 17.35
CA VAL A 74 -1.58 11.89 18.47
C VAL A 74 -2.28 11.35 19.70
#